data_AF-A0A3D1FZ99-F1
#
_entry.id   AF-A0A3D1FZ99-F1
#
_cell.length_a   1.000
_cell.length_b   1.000
_cell.length_c   1.000
_cell.angle_alpha   90.00
_cell.angle_beta   90.00
_cell.angle_gamma   90.00
#
_symmetry.space_group_name_H-M   'P 1'
#
loop_
_entity.id
_entity.type
_entity.pdbx_description
1 polymer ?
#
loop_
_entity_poly.entity_id
_entity_poly.type
_entity_poly.pdbx_seq_one_letter_code
_entity_poly.pdbx_strand_id
1 'polypeptide(L)'
;MIFNTVLFEISSIVRIPDEYAYYFIHAFAPPIISSLIIWNHWRQLNILLFAAILVGFINYYFKIDEYIVLIYYIAIGLLLRQGYLLTKKRSIEMYRAVVYVAIAIDLFATMLILPLKFTSYDWHESQLIQYVQYLRLSIFLSTSIILHVKLRRFIVA
;
A
#
# COMPACT_ATOMS: atom_id res chain seq x y z
N MET A 1 -0.85 8.75 -0.36
CA MET A 1 -0.25 9.87 -1.12
C MET A 1 1.14 10.23 -0.60
N ILE A 2 1.32 10.56 0.69
CA ILE A 2 2.62 10.95 1.28
C ILE A 2 3.73 9.91 1.06
N PHE A 3 3.47 8.62 1.33
CA PHE A 3 4.47 7.55 1.10
C PHE A 3 4.90 7.41 -0.36
N ASN A 4 3.97 7.58 -1.30
CA ASN A 4 4.30 7.52 -2.72
C ASN A 4 5.15 8.72 -3.14
N THR A 5 4.90 9.90 -2.56
CA THR A 5 5.73 11.10 -2.79
C THR A 5 7.15 10.89 -2.25
N VAL A 6 7.30 10.36 -1.04
CA VAL A 6 8.62 10.04 -0.47
C VAL A 6 9.35 8.97 -1.29
N LEU A 7 8.65 7.91 -1.71
CA LEU A 7 9.25 6.88 -2.56
C LEU A 7 9.60 7.41 -3.97
N PHE A 8 8.83 8.37 -4.47
CA PHE A 8 9.13 9.06 -5.73
C PHE A 8 10.39 9.92 -5.61
N GLU A 9 10.54 10.70 -4.53
CA GLU A 9 11.77 11.44 -4.24
C GLU A 9 12.99 10.52 -4.06
N ILE A 10 12.81 9.38 -3.40
CA ILE A 10 13.88 8.37 -3.30
C ILE A 10 14.24 7.83 -4.70
N SER A 11 13.23 7.55 -5.54
CA SER A 11 13.47 7.05 -6.89
C SER A 11 14.23 8.06 -7.76
N SER A 12 13.96 9.35 -7.61
CA SER A 12 14.66 10.42 -8.36
C SER A 12 16.10 10.61 -7.87
N ILE A 13 16.34 10.53 -6.56
CA ILE A 13 17.70 10.55 -5.98
C ILE A 13 18.54 9.37 -6.47
N VAL A 14 17.94 8.18 -6.54
CA VAL A 14 18.59 6.94 -7.01
C VAL A 14 18.67 6.88 -8.55
N ARG A 15 18.15 7.90 -9.25
CA ARG A 15 18.12 8.00 -10.73
C ARG A 15 17.44 6.80 -11.40
N ILE A 16 16.37 6.31 -10.80
CA ILE A 16 15.51 5.31 -11.44
C ILE A 16 14.77 6.01 -12.60
N PRO A 17 14.82 5.49 -13.84
CA PRO A 17 14.09 6.09 -14.95
C PRO A 17 12.59 6.19 -14.64
N ASP A 18 11.92 7.25 -15.09
CA ASP A 18 10.51 7.51 -14.79
C ASP A 18 9.59 6.35 -15.19
N GLU A 19 9.93 5.65 -16.26
CA GLU A 19 9.24 4.44 -16.72
C GLU A 19 9.25 3.30 -15.68
N TYR A 20 10.22 3.28 -14.77
CA TYR A 20 10.34 2.30 -13.69
C TYR A 20 9.99 2.86 -12.30
N ALA A 21 9.92 4.18 -12.14
CA ALA A 21 9.56 4.81 -10.87
C ALA A 21 8.19 4.34 -10.36
N TYR A 22 7.23 4.15 -11.28
CA TYR A 22 5.93 3.58 -10.98
C TYR A 22 6.03 2.18 -10.31
N TYR A 23 6.77 1.26 -10.94
CA TYR A 23 6.92 -0.10 -10.42
C TYR A 23 7.71 -0.14 -9.11
N PHE A 24 8.72 0.72 -8.99
CA PHE A 24 9.49 0.87 -7.76
C PHE A 24 8.58 1.28 -6.59
N ILE A 25 7.75 2.31 -6.77
CA ILE A 25 6.81 2.76 -5.73
C ILE A 25 5.84 1.64 -5.35
N HIS A 26 5.26 0.95 -6.33
CA HIS A 26 4.27 -0.09 -6.09
C HIS A 26 4.85 -1.40 -5.52
N ALA A 27 6.14 -1.69 -5.76
CA ALA A 27 6.82 -2.83 -5.13
C ALA A 27 7.15 -2.56 -3.64
N PHE A 28 7.50 -1.32 -3.28
CA PHE A 28 7.97 -0.97 -1.93
C PHE A 28 6.88 -0.44 -1.00
N ALA A 29 5.84 0.22 -1.53
CA ALA A 29 4.81 0.83 -0.68
C ALA A 29 4.05 -0.19 0.21
N PRO A 30 3.52 -1.33 -0.31
CA PRO A 30 2.81 -2.29 0.54
C PRO A 30 3.65 -2.89 1.68
N PRO A 31 4.90 -3.36 1.45
CA PRO A 31 5.73 -3.90 2.53
C PRO A 31 6.15 -2.83 3.55
N ILE A 32 6.43 -1.59 3.13
CA ILE A 32 6.75 -0.48 4.05
C ILE A 32 5.53 -0.14 4.94
N ILE A 33 4.35 0.03 4.34
CA ILE A 33 3.12 0.34 5.09
C ILE A 33 2.79 -0.78 6.07
N SER A 34 2.87 -2.04 5.63
CA SER A 34 2.56 -3.20 6.47
C SER A 34 3.52 -3.32 7.65
N SER A 35 4.82 -3.14 7.42
CA SER A 35 5.85 -3.28 8.47
C SER A 35 5.79 -2.17 9.52
N LEU A 36 5.60 -0.92 9.10
CA LEU A 36 5.49 0.22 10.02
C LEU A 36 4.27 0.11 10.95
N ILE A 37 3.15 -0.43 10.46
CA ILE A 37 1.87 -0.37 11.17
C ILE A 37 1.57 -1.66 11.95
N ILE A 38 1.97 -2.82 11.42
CA ILE A 38 1.69 -4.11 12.08
C ILE A 38 2.70 -4.39 13.18
N TRP A 39 4.00 -4.18 12.91
CA TRP A 39 4.98 -5.03 13.58
C TRP A 39 5.89 -4.38 14.60
N ASN A 40 6.24 -3.10 14.49
CA ASN A 40 7.26 -2.48 15.36
C ASN A 40 8.56 -3.35 15.50
N HIS A 41 8.77 -4.31 14.61
CA HIS A 41 9.82 -5.33 14.63
C HIS A 41 10.63 -5.18 13.36
N TRP A 42 11.72 -4.43 13.50
CA TRP A 42 12.75 -4.21 12.49
C TRP A 42 13.26 -5.50 11.84
N ARG A 43 13.14 -6.65 12.50
CA ARG A 43 13.66 -7.93 12.02
C ARG A 43 12.94 -8.46 10.77
N GLN A 44 11.63 -8.22 10.63
CA GLN A 44 10.87 -8.66 9.45
C GLN A 44 10.74 -7.57 8.38
N LEU A 45 11.02 -6.31 8.74
CA LEU A 45 11.19 -5.21 7.79
C LEU A 45 12.23 -5.58 6.73
N ASN A 46 13.38 -6.12 7.15
CA ASN A 46 14.45 -6.51 6.23
C ASN A 46 14.01 -7.58 5.22
N ILE A 47 13.19 -8.55 5.65
CA ILE A 47 12.67 -9.61 4.77
C ILE A 47 11.69 -9.03 3.76
N LEU A 48 10.78 -8.15 4.20
CA LEU A 48 9.79 -7.49 3.35
C LEU A 48 10.44 -6.50 2.37
N LEU A 49 11.45 -5.75 2.80
CA LEU A 49 12.25 -4.88 1.95
C LEU A 49 13.07 -5.69 0.95
N PHE A 50 13.68 -6.79 1.37
CA PHE A 50 14.39 -7.69 0.45
C PHE A 50 13.46 -8.29 -0.59
N ALA A 51 12.25 -8.71 -0.20
CA ALA A 51 11.22 -9.17 -1.13
C ALA A 51 10.79 -8.07 -2.10
N ALA A 52 10.64 -6.82 -1.64
CA ALA A 52 10.32 -5.68 -2.49
C ALA A 52 11.44 -5.38 -3.50
N ILE A 53 12.71 -5.42 -3.07
CA ILE A 53 13.88 -5.31 -3.95
C ILE A 53 13.86 -6.41 -5.00
N LEU A 54 13.65 -7.66 -4.59
CA LEU A 54 13.62 -8.81 -5.50
C LEU A 54 12.49 -8.69 -6.53
N VAL A 55 11.29 -8.32 -6.11
CA VAL A 55 10.16 -8.10 -7.03
C VAL A 55 10.39 -6.89 -7.94
N GLY A 56 10.99 -5.83 -7.44
CA GLY A 56 11.42 -4.69 -8.25
C GLY A 56 12.42 -5.09 -9.34
N PHE A 57 13.41 -5.90 -8.99
CA PHE A 57 14.38 -6.45 -9.95
C PHE A 57 13.74 -7.38 -10.97
N ILE A 58 12.87 -8.30 -10.54
CA ILE A 58 12.14 -9.19 -11.45
C ILE A 58 11.27 -8.37 -12.41
N ASN A 59 10.57 -7.35 -11.91
CA ASN A 59 9.77 -6.49 -12.77
C ASN A 59 10.62 -5.68 -13.75
N TYR A 60 11.76 -5.13 -13.30
CA TYR A 60 12.69 -4.39 -14.17
C TYR A 60 13.17 -5.22 -15.36
N TYR A 61 13.55 -6.48 -15.14
CA TYR A 61 14.09 -7.34 -16.20
C TYR A 61 13.01 -8.08 -17.01
N PHE A 62 11.92 -8.51 -16.38
CA PHE A 62 10.93 -9.39 -17.02
C PHE A 62 9.60 -8.70 -17.32
N LYS A 63 9.38 -7.47 -16.82
CA LYS A 63 8.13 -6.69 -16.99
C LYS A 63 6.87 -7.44 -16.56
N ILE A 64 6.99 -8.22 -15.48
CA ILE A 64 5.90 -9.02 -14.91
C ILE A 64 5.29 -8.26 -13.72
N ASP A 65 4.14 -7.60 -13.91
CA ASP A 65 3.52 -6.83 -12.82
C ASP A 65 2.66 -7.70 -11.88
N GLU A 66 2.43 -8.97 -12.23
CA GLU A 66 1.69 -9.94 -11.41
C GLU A 66 2.32 -10.11 -10.01
N TYR A 67 3.65 -10.04 -9.92
CA TYR A 67 4.36 -10.11 -8.64
C TYR A 67 4.12 -8.88 -7.77
N ILE A 68 3.90 -7.71 -8.37
CA ILE A 68 3.54 -6.49 -7.63
C ILE A 68 2.14 -6.67 -7.03
N VAL A 69 1.20 -7.20 -7.82
CA VAL A 69 -0.16 -7.52 -7.34
C VAL A 69 -0.11 -8.54 -6.20
N LEU A 70 0.75 -9.56 -6.31
CA LEU A 70 0.95 -10.55 -5.24
C LEU A 70 1.44 -9.91 -3.93
N ILE A 71 2.40 -8.98 -4.00
CA ILE A 71 2.88 -8.23 -2.82
C ILE A 71 1.73 -7.45 -2.16
N TYR A 72 0.87 -6.82 -2.95
CA TYR A 72 -0.32 -6.14 -2.43
C TYR A 72 -1.25 -7.10 -1.69
N TYR A 73 -1.55 -8.27 -2.26
CA TYR A 73 -2.41 -9.25 -1.60
C TYR A 73 -1.82 -9.75 -0.28
N ILE A 74 -0.51 -10.00 -0.23
CA ILE A 74 0.17 -10.39 1.02
C ILE A 74 0.04 -9.28 2.07
N ALA A 75 0.32 -8.03 1.71
CA ALA A 75 0.20 -6.88 2.60
C ALA A 75 -1.23 -6.70 3.14
N ILE A 76 -2.22 -6.75 2.26
CA ILE A 76 -3.65 -6.67 2.61
C ILE A 76 -4.04 -7.81 3.55
N GLY A 77 -3.64 -9.04 3.24
CA GLY A 77 -3.93 -10.21 4.07
C GLY A 77 -3.32 -10.10 5.47
N LEU A 78 -2.10 -9.58 5.59
CA LEU A 78 -1.44 -9.33 6.87
C LEU A 78 -2.20 -8.27 7.70
N LEU A 79 -2.59 -7.16 7.09
CA LEU A 79 -3.37 -6.10 7.75
C LEU A 79 -4.74 -6.61 8.21
N LEU A 80 -5.47 -7.32 7.36
CA LEU A 80 -6.77 -7.89 7.71
C LEU A 80 -6.65 -8.93 8.81
N ARG A 81 -5.62 -9.79 8.76
CA ARG A 81 -5.34 -10.75 9.84
C ARG A 81 -5.07 -10.03 11.16
N GLN A 82 -4.26 -8.98 11.15
CA GLN A 82 -3.98 -8.21 12.36
C GLN A 82 -5.24 -7.52 12.90
N GLY A 83 -6.03 -6.92 12.02
CA GLY A 83 -7.33 -6.34 12.36
C GLY A 83 -8.25 -7.38 13.02
N TYR A 84 -8.38 -8.56 12.43
CA TYR A 84 -9.19 -9.67 12.96
C TYR A 84 -8.67 -10.21 14.30
N LEU A 85 -7.35 -10.28 14.50
CA LEU A 85 -6.80 -10.68 15.81
C LEU A 85 -7.12 -9.67 16.90
N LEU A 86 -7.18 -8.37 16.57
CA LEU A 86 -7.52 -7.31 17.51
C LEU A 86 -9.01 -7.26 17.84
N THR A 87 -9.91 -7.68 16.93
CA THR A 87 -11.35 -7.78 17.25
C THR A 87 -11.65 -8.90 18.24
N LYS A 88 -10.77 -9.90 18.39
CA LYS A 88 -10.89 -10.96 19.40
C LYS A 88 -10.44 -10.55 20.80
N LYS A 89 -9.80 -9.39 20.95
CA LYS A 89 -9.34 -8.86 22.25
C LYS A 89 -10.41 -7.97 22.89
N ARG A 90 -10.16 -7.44 24.10
CA ARG A 90 -11.09 -6.56 24.84
C ARG A 90 -11.63 -5.43 23.94
N SER A 91 -12.85 -4.95 24.23
CA SER A 91 -13.55 -3.91 23.44
C SER A 91 -12.72 -2.65 23.16
N ILE A 92 -11.79 -2.31 24.06
CA ILE A 92 -10.85 -1.20 23.88
C ILE A 92 -9.90 -1.46 22.71
N GLU A 93 -9.47 -2.68 22.39
CA GLU A 93 -8.59 -2.91 21.22
C GLU A 93 -9.36 -2.95 19.88
N MET A 94 -10.69 -3.05 19.91
CA MET A 94 -11.51 -3.11 18.69
C MET A 94 -11.40 -1.83 17.84
N TYR A 95 -11.18 -0.65 18.45
CA TYR A 95 -10.96 0.58 17.68
C TYR A 95 -9.68 0.53 16.85
N ARG A 96 -8.69 -0.28 17.25
CA ARG A 96 -7.42 -0.46 16.54
C ARG A 96 -7.62 -1.28 15.28
N ALA A 97 -8.49 -2.29 15.33
CA ALA A 97 -8.83 -3.14 14.18
C ALA A 97 -9.33 -2.32 12.99
N VAL A 98 -10.15 -1.28 13.24
CA VAL A 98 -10.69 -0.39 12.19
C VAL A 98 -9.58 0.31 11.41
N VAL A 99 -8.47 0.67 12.06
CA VAL A 99 -7.32 1.31 11.39
C VAL A 99 -6.69 0.35 10.39
N TYR A 100 -6.44 -0.90 10.79
CA TYR A 100 -5.87 -1.92 9.91
C TYR A 100 -6.77 -2.22 8.70
N VAL A 101 -8.09 -2.30 8.91
CA VAL A 101 -9.06 -2.50 7.83
C VAL A 101 -9.10 -1.32 6.88
N ALA A 102 -9.08 -0.09 7.39
CA ALA A 102 -9.06 1.11 6.55
C ALA A 102 -7.81 1.15 5.64
N ILE A 103 -6.63 0.83 6.19
CA ILE A 103 -5.39 0.77 5.41
C ILE A 103 -5.44 -0.36 4.38
N ALA A 104 -6.01 -1.52 4.73
CA ALA A 104 -6.18 -2.61 3.79
C ALA A 104 -7.06 -2.21 2.59
N ILE A 105 -8.14 -1.47 2.84
CA ILE A 105 -9.01 -0.91 1.79
C ILE A 105 -8.26 0.13 0.93
N ASP A 106 -7.45 1.00 1.54
CA ASP A 106 -6.63 1.98 0.81
C ASP A 106 -5.56 1.32 -0.08
N LEU A 107 -4.91 0.27 0.42
CA LEU A 107 -3.97 -0.54 -0.37
C LEU A 107 -4.69 -1.25 -1.53
N PHE A 108 -5.88 -1.81 -1.29
CA PHE A 108 -6.68 -2.44 -2.32
C PHE A 108 -7.09 -1.44 -3.41
N ALA A 109 -7.58 -0.26 -3.02
CA ALA A 109 -7.95 0.80 -3.96
C ALA A 109 -6.75 1.30 -4.78
N THR A 110 -5.57 1.36 -4.17
CA THR A 110 -4.32 1.70 -4.85
C THR A 110 -3.88 0.60 -5.82
N MET A 111 -4.05 -0.68 -5.43
CA MET A 111 -3.75 -1.83 -6.28
C MET A 111 -4.63 -1.88 -7.53
N LEU A 112 -5.89 -1.46 -7.46
CA LEU A 112 -6.84 -1.53 -8.59
C LEU A 112 -6.34 -0.84 -9.87
N ILE A 113 -5.42 0.14 -9.76
CA ILE A 113 -4.81 0.82 -10.92
C ILE A 113 -3.89 -0.12 -11.73
N LEU A 114 -3.28 -1.12 -11.09
CA LEU A 114 -2.36 -2.09 -11.71
C LEU A 114 -3.04 -3.02 -12.73
N PRO A 115 -4.08 -3.82 -12.38
CA PRO A 115 -4.77 -4.71 -13.33
C PRO A 115 -5.46 -3.92 -14.44
N LEU A 116 -5.87 -2.71 -14.11
CA LEU A 116 -6.44 -1.75 -15.03
C LEU A 116 -5.44 -1.49 -16.19
N LYS A 117 -4.17 -1.17 -15.93
CA LYS A 117 -3.12 -0.99 -16.95
C LYS A 117 -3.01 -2.13 -17.98
N PHE A 118 -3.37 -3.36 -17.62
CA PHE A 118 -3.28 -4.54 -18.51
C PHE A 118 -4.43 -4.66 -19.51
N THR A 119 -5.52 -3.94 -19.31
CA THR A 119 -6.60 -3.94 -20.30
C THR A 119 -6.15 -3.01 -21.42
N SER A 120 -5.92 -3.50 -22.63
CA SER A 120 -5.34 -2.77 -23.77
C SER A 120 -6.27 -1.69 -24.38
N TYR A 121 -7.08 -1.03 -23.56
CA TYR A 121 -7.90 0.12 -23.91
C TYR A 121 -7.02 1.37 -24.14
N ASP A 122 -7.62 2.48 -24.58
CA ASP A 122 -6.95 3.78 -24.63
C ASP A 122 -7.21 4.54 -23.32
N TRP A 123 -6.22 4.51 -22.43
CA TRP A 123 -6.42 4.75 -21.00
C TRP A 123 -6.56 6.23 -20.69
N HIS A 124 -5.89 7.05 -21.49
CA HIS A 124 -5.80 8.49 -21.27
C HIS A 124 -7.17 9.17 -21.33
N GLU A 125 -8.12 8.62 -22.08
CA GLU A 125 -9.47 9.19 -22.25
C GLU A 125 -10.57 8.42 -21.52
N SER A 126 -10.23 7.36 -20.78
CA SER A 126 -11.24 6.51 -20.14
C SER A 126 -11.82 7.17 -18.88
N GLN A 127 -13.13 7.48 -18.93
CA GLN A 127 -13.91 7.94 -17.76
C GLN A 127 -13.79 6.97 -16.55
N LEU A 128 -13.54 5.69 -16.80
CA LEU A 128 -13.35 4.68 -15.76
C LEU A 128 -12.15 5.01 -14.86
N ILE A 129 -11.04 5.48 -15.43
CA ILE A 129 -9.85 5.85 -14.66
C ILE A 129 -10.13 7.07 -13.78
N GLN A 130 -10.87 8.06 -14.31
CA GLN A 130 -11.28 9.21 -13.50
C GLN A 130 -12.15 8.78 -12.32
N TYR A 131 -13.12 7.89 -12.51
CA TYR A 131 -13.92 7.36 -11.40
C TYR A 131 -13.10 6.57 -10.38
N VAL A 132 -12.15 5.75 -10.84
CA VAL A 132 -11.24 5.01 -9.95
C VAL A 132 -10.32 5.97 -9.19
N GLN A 133 -9.84 7.04 -9.82
CA GLN A 133 -9.05 8.09 -9.16
C GLN A 133 -9.86 8.82 -8.09
N TYR A 134 -11.10 9.21 -8.38
CA TYR A 134 -11.99 9.83 -7.40
C TYR A 134 -12.28 8.90 -6.23
N LEU A 135 -12.64 7.64 -6.51
CA LEU A 135 -12.86 6.62 -5.49
C LEU A 135 -11.62 6.44 -4.60
N ARG A 136 -10.45 6.31 -5.20
CA ARG A 136 -9.17 6.19 -4.48
C ARG A 136 -8.91 7.42 -3.60
N LEU A 137 -9.19 8.62 -4.09
CA LEU A 137 -8.96 9.85 -3.34
C LEU A 137 -9.92 9.96 -2.14
N SER A 138 -11.19 9.57 -2.31
CA SER A 138 -12.16 9.47 -1.22
C SER A 138 -11.76 8.43 -0.17
N ILE A 139 -11.27 7.26 -0.60
CA ILE A 139 -10.78 6.21 0.30
C ILE A 139 -9.53 6.69 1.06
N PHE A 140 -8.59 7.35 0.37
CA PHE A 140 -7.39 7.90 0.98
C PHE A 140 -7.70 8.97 2.04
N LEU A 141 -8.62 9.89 1.74
CA LEU A 141 -9.07 10.91 2.69
C LEU A 141 -9.75 10.28 3.91
N SER A 142 -10.65 9.33 3.68
CA SER A 142 -11.36 8.63 4.75
C SER A 142 -10.37 7.86 5.65
N THR A 143 -9.40 7.17 5.05
CA THR A 143 -8.36 6.43 5.76
C THR A 143 -7.46 7.38 6.54
N SER A 144 -7.11 8.54 5.97
CA SER A 144 -6.32 9.58 6.64
C SER A 144 -7.06 10.20 7.83
N ILE A 145 -8.37 10.43 7.72
CA ILE A 145 -9.21 10.89 8.84
C ILE A 145 -9.26 9.83 9.94
N ILE A 146 -9.47 8.55 9.59
CA ILE A 146 -9.48 7.44 10.55
C ILE A 146 -8.12 7.35 11.25
N LEU A 147 -7.01 7.40 10.50
CA LEU A 147 -5.67 7.45 11.05
C LEU A 147 -5.53 8.63 11.99
N HIS A 148 -5.81 9.86 11.56
CA HIS A 148 -5.62 11.06 12.37
C HIS A 148 -6.43 11.04 13.68
N VAL A 149 -7.72 10.67 13.60
CA VAL A 149 -8.63 10.62 14.76
C VAL A 149 -8.24 9.50 15.73
N LYS A 150 -7.77 8.35 15.23
CA LYS A 150 -7.43 7.19 16.07
C LYS A 150 -5.96 7.19 16.53
N LEU A 151 -5.02 7.72 15.74
CA LEU A 151 -3.60 7.89 16.11
C LEU A 151 -3.44 8.84 17.28
N ARG A 152 -4.25 9.91 17.36
CA ARG A 152 -4.28 10.80 18.52
C ARG A 152 -4.57 10.05 19.82
N ARG A 153 -5.32 8.95 19.77
CA ARG A 153 -5.61 8.07 20.93
C ARG A 153 -4.59 6.92 21.08
N PHE A 154 -3.69 6.73 20.13
CA PHE A 154 -2.64 5.71 20.16
C PHE A 154 -1.31 6.24 20.72
N ILE A 155 -1.01 7.53 20.55
CA ILE A 155 0.25 8.15 21.01
C ILE A 155 0.16 8.61 22.48
N VAL A 156 -1.04 8.88 22.99
CA VAL A 156 -1.29 9.46 24.33
C VAL A 156 -1.72 8.39 25.36
N ALA A 157 -1.77 7.11 24.97
CA ALA A 157 -2.20 6.00 25.84
C ALA A 157 -1.04 5.07 26.21
#